data_AF-A0A968KI20-F1
#
_entry.id   AF-A0A968KI20-F1
#
_cell.length_a   1.000
_cell.length_b   1.000
_cell.length_c   1.000
_cell.angle_alpha   90.00
_cell.angle_beta   90.00
_cell.angle_gamma   90.00
#
_symmetry.space_group_name_H-M   'P 1'
#
loop_
_entity.id
_entity.type
_entity.pdbx_description
1 polymer ?
#
loop_
_entity_poly.entity_id
_entity_poly.type
_entity_poly.pdbx_seq_one_letter_code
_entity_poly.pdbx_strand_id
1 'polypeptide(L)'
;MRIYPALVMRGTALHAMYQRGEYRPWDLEKTVRALKTAVQRLDQAGIPVIRMGLHAEPSLHEGYVDGPHHPALRSLVESSLCLDQMVRLLDRAGVLPERVIFKVPLRRVSNYTGHCKANIKALKSRYPGKSFVFQPTAELSTLELNLHN
;
A
#
# COMPACT_ATOMS: atom_id res chain seq x y z
N MET A 1 14.56 7.24 -7.22
CA MET A 1 14.26 5.89 -7.75
C MET A 1 12.88 5.84 -8.42
N ARG A 2 12.74 5.17 -9.57
CA ARG A 2 11.45 4.88 -10.23
C ARG A 2 11.24 3.37 -10.27
N ILE A 3 10.06 2.89 -9.89
CA ILE A 3 9.78 1.45 -9.81
C ILE A 3 8.57 1.11 -10.69
N TYR A 4 8.77 0.21 -11.64
CA TYR A 4 7.73 -0.29 -12.54
C TYR A 4 7.67 -1.80 -12.43
N PRO A 5 6.54 -2.37 -11.98
CA PRO A 5 6.34 -3.81 -12.09
C PRO A 5 6.42 -4.25 -13.56
N ALA A 6 6.99 -5.42 -13.81
CA ALA A 6 7.03 -5.99 -15.15
C ALA A 6 5.61 -6.36 -15.62
N LEU A 7 5.16 -5.73 -16.70
CA LEU A 7 3.90 -6.02 -17.36
C LEU A 7 4.16 -6.80 -18.65
N VAL A 8 3.24 -7.72 -18.98
CA VAL A 8 3.25 -8.44 -20.25
C VAL A 8 2.61 -7.56 -21.30
N MET A 9 3.41 -7.15 -22.29
CA MET A 9 2.97 -6.30 -23.39
C MET A 9 3.05 -7.07 -24.71
N ARG A 10 2.00 -7.00 -25.54
CA ARG A 10 1.91 -7.64 -26.85
C ARG A 10 3.13 -7.30 -27.70
N GLY A 11 3.66 -8.31 -28.41
CA GLY A 11 4.82 -8.15 -29.28
C GLY A 11 6.17 -8.11 -28.56
N THR A 12 6.22 -8.24 -27.22
CA THR A 12 7.49 -8.33 -26.48
C THR A 12 7.96 -9.78 -26.28
N ALA A 13 9.25 -9.97 -26.01
CA ALA A 13 9.79 -11.27 -25.60
C ALA A 13 9.10 -11.83 -24.36
N LEU A 14 8.72 -10.96 -23.42
CA LEU A 14 7.99 -11.35 -22.21
C LEU A 14 6.60 -11.90 -22.53
N HIS A 15 5.93 -11.37 -23.56
CA HIS A 15 4.68 -11.92 -24.06
C HIS A 15 4.84 -13.30 -24.69
N ALA A 16 5.90 -13.53 -25.46
CA ALA A 16 6.18 -14.87 -26.00
C ALA A 16 6.44 -15.90 -24.88
N MET A 17 7.18 -15.52 -23.84
CA MET A 17 7.40 -16.37 -22.65
C MET A 17 6.10 -16.63 -21.88
N TYR A 18 5.25 -15.61 -21.72
CA TYR A 18 3.94 -15.74 -21.08
C TYR A 18 3.04 -16.73 -21.84
N GLN A 19 2.97 -16.62 -23.17
CA GLN A 19 2.18 -17.54 -24.01
C GLN A 19 2.65 -19.00 -23.92
N ARG A 20 3.96 -19.23 -23.72
CA ARG A 20 4.52 -20.58 -23.48
C ARG A 20 4.42 -21.05 -22.03
N GLY A 21 3.92 -20.21 -21.11
CA GLY A 21 3.83 -20.52 -19.69
C GLY A 21 5.17 -20.44 -18.92
N GLU A 22 6.24 -19.97 -19.56
CA GLU A 22 7.58 -19.82 -18.98
C GLU A 22 7.70 -18.56 -18.09
N TYR A 23 6.82 -17.59 -18.30
CA TYR A 23 6.69 -16.42 -17.43
C TYR A 23 5.27 -16.31 -16.90
N ARG A 24 5.13 -16.07 -15.60
CA ARG A 24 3.86 -15.71 -14.96
C ARG A 24 4.06 -14.40 -14.22
N PRO A 25 3.38 -13.31 -14.63
CA PRO A 25 3.48 -12.05 -13.92
C PRO A 25 2.94 -12.21 -12.49
N TRP A 26 3.38 -11.34 -11.59
CA TRP A 26 2.85 -11.32 -10.24
C TRP A 26 1.43 -10.76 -10.23
N ASP A 27 0.60 -11.27 -9.33
CA ASP A 27 -0.65 -10.61 -8.99
C ASP A 27 -0.40 -9.28 -8.26
N LEU A 28 -1.47 -8.48 -8.14
CA LEU A 28 -1.41 -7.17 -7.50
C LEU A 28 -1.01 -7.25 -6.02
N GLU A 29 -1.51 -8.26 -5.29
CA GLU A 29 -1.28 -8.40 -3.86
C GLU A 29 0.20 -8.70 -3.55
N LYS A 30 0.77 -9.68 -4.25
CA LYS A 30 2.20 -10.02 -4.22
C LYS A 30 3.05 -8.82 -4.60
N THR A 31 2.64 -8.08 -5.63
CA THR A 31 3.33 -6.87 -6.07
C THR A 31 3.34 -5.79 -4.98
N VAL A 32 2.20 -5.52 -4.36
CA VAL A 32 2.10 -4.56 -3.25
C VAL A 32 3.00 -4.96 -2.07
N ARG A 33 3.04 -6.25 -1.70
CA ARG A 33 3.95 -6.76 -0.65
C ARG A 33 5.43 -6.56 -0.98
N ALA A 34 5.82 -6.88 -2.21
CA ALA A 34 7.21 -6.72 -2.65
C ALA A 34 7.62 -5.25 -2.67
N LEU A 35 6.76 -4.39 -3.23
CA LEU A 35 7.00 -2.94 -3.30
C LEU A 35 7.04 -2.30 -1.91
N LYS A 36 6.20 -2.74 -0.98
CA LYS A 36 6.26 -2.32 0.42
C LYS A 36 7.66 -2.52 1.02
N THR A 37 8.21 -3.72 0.83
CA THR A 37 9.56 -4.08 1.29
C THR A 37 10.63 -3.22 0.60
N ALA A 38 10.51 -3.03 -0.71
CA ALA A 38 11.44 -2.19 -1.48
C ALA A 38 11.42 -0.73 -1.00
N VAL A 39 10.24 -0.14 -0.80
CA VAL A 39 10.09 1.23 -0.29
C VAL A 39 10.75 1.37 1.07
N GLN A 40 10.52 0.44 2.00
CA GLN A 40 11.15 0.49 3.33
C GLN A 40 12.68 0.48 3.25
N ARG A 41 13.25 -0.40 2.42
CA ARG A 41 14.70 -0.49 2.25
C ARG A 41 15.30 0.75 1.58
N LEU A 42 14.62 1.29 0.58
CA LEU A 42 15.06 2.50 -0.12
C LEU A 42 14.99 3.73 0.80
N ASP A 43 13.93 3.84 1.60
CA ASP A 43 13.77 4.89 2.61
C ASP A 43 14.89 4.84 3.67
N GLN A 44 15.20 3.64 4.19
CA GLN A 44 16.33 3.41 5.10
C GLN A 44 17.69 3.79 4.49
N ALA A 45 17.83 3.65 3.18
CA ALA A 45 19.03 4.04 2.44
C ALA A 45 19.02 5.52 2.03
N GLY A 46 18.01 6.32 2.42
CA GLY A 46 17.88 7.72 2.02
C GLY A 46 17.56 7.93 0.53
N ILE A 47 17.08 6.90 -0.17
CA ILE A 47 16.78 6.94 -1.60
C ILE A 47 15.27 7.15 -1.81
N PRO A 48 14.82 8.32 -2.27
CA PRO A 48 13.40 8.57 -2.48
C PRO A 48 12.82 7.79 -3.67
N VAL A 49 11.68 7.15 -3.48
CA VAL A 49 10.86 6.59 -4.56
C VAL A 49 9.96 7.69 -5.13
N ILE A 50 10.34 8.21 -6.29
CA ILE A 50 9.65 9.34 -6.93
C ILE A 50 8.49 8.91 -7.83
N ARG A 51 8.52 7.67 -8.35
CA ARG A 51 7.45 7.11 -9.19
C ARG A 51 7.30 5.62 -8.94
N MET A 52 6.04 5.17 -8.89
CA MET A 52 5.69 3.77 -8.71
C MET A 52 4.49 3.42 -9.57
N GLY A 53 4.65 2.40 -10.41
CA GLY A 53 3.65 2.00 -11.38
C GLY A 53 3.70 2.83 -12.66
N LEU A 54 3.06 2.29 -13.70
CA LEU A 54 2.87 2.98 -14.96
C LEU A 54 1.65 3.91 -14.79
N HIS A 55 1.81 5.17 -15.17
CA HIS A 55 0.64 6.04 -15.35
C HIS A 55 0.00 5.64 -16.68
N ALA A 56 -1.33 5.67 -16.73
CA ALA A 56 -2.12 5.31 -17.89
C ALA A 56 -1.79 6.21 -19.09
N GLU A 57 -0.77 5.84 -19.86
CA GLU A 57 -0.57 6.35 -21.20
C GLU A 57 -1.45 5.54 -22.17
N PRO A 58 -2.01 6.17 -23.22
CA PRO A 58 -2.86 5.48 -24.19
C PRO A 58 -2.18 4.24 -24.81
N SER A 59 -0.87 4.34 -25.08
CA SER A 59 -0.03 3.26 -25.61
C SER A 59 0.03 2.03 -24.69
N LEU A 60 -0.15 2.21 -23.38
CA LEU A 60 -0.21 1.09 -22.44
C LEU A 60 -1.46 0.24 -22.66
N HIS A 61 -2.59 0.86 -23.01
CA HIS A 61 -3.86 0.17 -23.13
C HIS A 61 -3.94 -0.70 -24.38
N GLU A 62 -3.30 -0.27 -25.48
CA GLU A 62 -3.33 -1.01 -26.75
C GLU A 62 -2.51 -2.31 -26.71
N GLY A 63 -1.43 -2.33 -25.93
CA GLY A 63 -0.49 -3.44 -25.85
C GLY A 63 -0.60 -4.31 -24.59
N TYR A 64 -1.34 -3.90 -23.57
CA TYR A 64 -1.38 -4.65 -22.31
C TYR A 64 -2.01 -6.04 -22.47
N VAL A 65 -1.33 -7.06 -21.97
CA VAL A 65 -1.81 -8.45 -21.97
C VAL A 65 -2.09 -8.92 -20.54
N ASP A 66 -1.11 -8.78 -19.63
CA ASP A 66 -1.27 -9.21 -18.23
C ASP A 66 -0.23 -8.55 -17.30
N GLY A 67 -0.45 -8.65 -16.00
CA GLY A 67 0.46 -8.25 -14.94
C GLY A 67 -0.12 -7.24 -13.95
N PRO A 68 0.67 -6.82 -12.95
CA PRO A 68 0.17 -6.03 -11.83
C PRO A 68 0.06 -4.54 -12.20
N HIS A 69 -0.93 -4.23 -13.03
CA HIS A 69 -1.29 -2.86 -13.39
C HIS A 69 -2.43 -2.35 -12.50
N HIS A 70 -2.21 -1.22 -11.82
CA HIS A 70 -3.24 -0.53 -11.06
C HIS A 70 -2.98 0.98 -11.06
N PRO A 71 -3.99 1.83 -11.40
CA PRO A 71 -3.79 3.28 -11.50
C PRO A 71 -3.37 3.93 -10.17
N ALA A 72 -3.78 3.34 -9.05
CA ALA A 72 -3.42 3.80 -7.70
C ALA A 72 -2.39 2.90 -7.00
N LEU A 73 -1.49 2.22 -7.73
CA LEU A 73 -0.52 1.28 -7.14
C LEU A 73 0.27 1.88 -5.98
N ARG A 74 0.76 3.12 -6.14
CA ARG A 74 1.46 3.85 -5.06
C ARG A 74 0.60 3.97 -3.80
N SER A 75 -0.67 4.36 -3.97
CA SER A 75 -1.61 4.51 -2.85
C SER A 75 -1.86 3.18 -2.14
N LEU A 76 -1.95 2.07 -2.88
CA LEU A 76 -2.08 0.73 -2.28
C LEU A 76 -0.86 0.34 -1.45
N VAL A 77 0.36 0.61 -1.95
CA VAL A 77 1.61 0.34 -1.21
C VAL A 77 1.71 1.23 0.03
N GLU A 78 1.45 2.53 -0.10
CA GLU A 78 1.43 3.47 1.03
C GLU A 78 0.36 3.10 2.07
N SER A 79 -0.82 2.66 1.63
CA SER A 79 -1.88 2.18 2.51
C SER A 79 -1.47 0.93 3.28
N SER A 80 -0.77 0.00 2.62
CA SER A 80 -0.23 -1.20 3.28
C SER A 80 0.87 -0.84 4.30
N LEU A 81 1.73 0.14 4.00
CA LEU A 81 2.72 0.67 4.95
C LEU A 81 2.07 1.32 6.17
N CYS A 82 1.01 2.11 5.97
CA CYS A 82 0.24 2.72 7.05
C CYS A 82 -0.41 1.66 7.94
N LEU A 83 -0.96 0.57 7.37
CA LEU A 83 -1.49 -0.55 8.13
C LEU A 83 -0.43 -1.18 9.03
N ASP A 84 0.75 -1.49 8.47
CA ASP A 84 1.85 -2.06 9.26
C ASP A 84 2.28 -1.12 10.39
N GLN A 85 2.28 0.20 10.15
CA GLN A 85 2.62 1.19 11.17
C GLN A 85 1.61 1.21 12.31
N MET A 86 0.30 1.23 11.99
CA MET A 86 -0.76 1.16 12.99
C MET A 86 -0.67 -0.13 13.81
N VAL A 87 -0.52 -1.27 13.13
CA VAL A 87 -0.38 -2.58 13.77
C VAL A 87 0.80 -2.61 14.73
N ARG A 88 1.98 -2.11 14.32
CA ARG A 88 3.15 -2.03 15.20
C ARG A 88 2.91 -1.18 16.44
N LEU A 89 2.19 -0.06 16.32
CA LEU A 89 1.89 0.79 17.48
C LEU A 89 0.93 0.09 18.44
N LEU A 90 -0.09 -0.58 17.92
CA LEU A 90 -1.05 -1.34 18.73
C LEU A 90 -0.39 -2.53 19.44
N ASP A 91 0.40 -3.32 18.72
CA ASP A 91 1.12 -4.47 19.27
C ASP A 91 2.09 -4.03 20.40
N ARG A 92 2.73 -2.86 20.27
CA ARG A 92 3.62 -2.30 21.30
C ARG A 92 2.89 -1.74 22.52
N ALA A 93 1.67 -1.23 22.34
CA ALA A 93 0.88 -0.69 23.45
C ALA A 93 0.38 -1.79 24.41
N GLY A 94 0.27 -3.04 23.93
CA GLY A 94 -0.21 -4.17 24.72
C GLY A 94 -1.72 -4.08 24.98
N VAL A 95 -2.13 -3.59 26.15
CA VAL A 95 -3.55 -3.51 26.52
C VAL A 95 -4.19 -2.31 25.83
N LEU A 96 -5.19 -2.58 25.00
CA LEU A 96 -5.92 -1.55 24.24
C LEU A 96 -7.28 -1.24 24.88
N PRO A 97 -7.67 0.04 25.00
CA PRO A 97 -9.05 0.43 25.35
C PRO A 97 -10.04 -0.05 24.27
N GLU A 98 -11.34 -0.06 24.57
CA GLU A 98 -12.39 -0.39 23.58
C GLU A 98 -12.37 0.56 22.38
N ARG A 99 -12.06 1.85 22.64
CA ARG A 99 -11.97 2.89 21.63
C ARG A 99 -10.52 3.32 21.43
N VAL A 100 -10.01 3.11 20.23
CA VAL A 100 -8.65 3.46 19.82
C VAL A 100 -8.71 4.64 18.85
N ILE A 101 -7.97 5.72 19.15
CA ILE A 101 -7.94 6.92 18.32
C ILE A 101 -6.57 7.05 17.66
N PHE A 102 -6.56 7.07 16.33
CA PHE A 102 -5.40 7.44 15.53
C PHE A 102 -5.54 8.90 15.11
N LYS A 103 -4.60 9.75 15.53
CA LYS A 103 -4.44 11.06 14.88
C LYS A 103 -3.62 10.85 13.62
N VAL A 104 -4.15 11.29 12.49
CA VAL A 104 -3.53 11.08 11.18
C VAL A 104 -3.35 12.41 10.43
N PRO A 105 -2.26 12.57 9.67
CA PRO A 105 -2.11 13.71 8.77
C PRO A 105 -3.32 13.85 7.85
N LEU A 106 -3.91 15.05 7.80
CA LEU A 106 -5.12 15.34 7.00
C LEU A 106 -4.99 14.89 5.54
N ARG A 107 -3.82 15.08 4.93
CA ARG A 107 -3.55 14.73 3.52
C ARG A 107 -3.37 13.23 3.27
N ARG A 108 -3.27 12.41 4.32
CA ARG A 108 -2.98 10.97 4.24
C ARG A 108 -4.09 10.10 4.84
N VAL A 109 -5.25 10.68 5.20
CA VAL A 109 -6.38 9.94 5.80
C VAL A 109 -6.78 8.73 4.95
N SER A 110 -6.78 8.86 3.62
CA SER A 110 -7.10 7.76 2.71
C SER A 110 -6.07 6.63 2.75
N ASN A 111 -4.78 6.92 2.94
CA ASN A 111 -3.75 5.89 3.14
C ASN A 111 -3.96 5.14 4.45
N TYR A 112 -4.35 5.83 5.54
CA TYR A 112 -4.58 5.17 6.82
C TYR A 112 -5.87 4.36 6.85
N THR A 113 -6.97 4.90 6.34
CA THR A 113 -8.27 4.20 6.29
C THR A 113 -8.31 3.09 5.23
N GLY A 114 -7.52 3.25 4.16
CA GLY A 114 -7.40 2.33 3.03
C GLY A 114 -8.57 2.43 2.05
N HIS A 115 -8.31 2.03 0.80
CA HIS A 115 -9.35 1.94 -0.25
C HIS A 115 -10.54 1.09 0.23
N CYS A 116 -11.76 1.56 0.04
CA CYS A 116 -12.98 0.91 0.56
C CYS A 116 -12.90 0.51 2.05
N LYS A 117 -12.19 1.31 2.86
CA LYS A 117 -11.95 1.09 4.30
C LYS A 117 -11.20 -0.22 4.60
N ALA A 118 -10.37 -0.70 3.67
CA ALA A 118 -9.67 -1.99 3.79
C ALA A 118 -8.81 -2.08 5.06
N ASN A 119 -8.09 -1.01 5.44
CA ASN A 119 -7.27 -1.03 6.64
C ASN A 119 -8.13 -1.07 7.91
N ILE A 120 -9.26 -0.35 7.95
CA ILE A 120 -10.20 -0.41 9.07
C ILE A 120 -10.74 -1.84 9.24
N LYS A 121 -11.11 -2.50 8.14
CA LYS A 121 -11.57 -3.90 8.15
C LYS A 121 -10.46 -4.83 8.66
N ALA A 122 -9.22 -4.66 8.19
CA ALA A 122 -8.08 -5.44 8.63
C ALA A 122 -7.80 -5.27 10.13
N LEU A 123 -7.86 -4.04 10.64
CA LEU A 123 -7.71 -3.75 12.07
C LEU A 123 -8.82 -4.39 12.91
N LYS A 124 -10.09 -4.27 12.50
CA LYS A 124 -11.21 -4.91 13.21
C LYS A 124 -11.12 -6.44 13.24
N SER A 125 -10.63 -7.03 12.15
CA SER A 125 -10.40 -8.48 12.08
C SER A 125 -9.27 -8.92 13.02
N ARG A 126 -8.16 -8.16 13.07
CA ARG A 126 -6.99 -8.46 13.91
C ARG A 126 -7.20 -8.16 15.40
N TYR A 127 -8.01 -7.15 15.72
CA TYR A 127 -8.29 -6.72 17.10
C TYR A 127 -9.82 -6.72 17.34
N PRO A 128 -10.42 -7.91 17.56
CA PRO A 128 -11.86 -8.03 17.81
C PRO A 128 -12.30 -7.22 19.03
N GLY A 129 -13.51 -6.66 18.98
CA GLY A 129 -14.07 -5.86 20.07
C GLY A 129 -13.48 -4.47 20.24
N LYS A 130 -12.61 -4.03 19.31
CA LYS A 130 -12.05 -2.67 19.30
C LYS A 130 -12.69 -1.80 18.23
N SER A 131 -12.96 -0.56 18.58
CA SER A 131 -13.39 0.49 17.66
C SER A 131 -12.22 1.40 17.30
N PHE A 132 -12.07 1.70 16.01
CA PHE A 132 -10.96 2.51 15.49
C PHE A 132 -11.50 3.83 14.94
N VAL A 133 -11.03 4.93 15.49
CA VAL A 133 -11.37 6.30 15.07
C VAL A 133 -10.14 6.95 14.48
N PHE A 134 -10.31 7.61 13.33
CA PHE A 134 -9.25 8.33 12.64
C PHE A 134 -9.58 9.82 12.72
N GLN A 135 -8.76 10.58 13.44
CA GLN A 135 -8.90 12.02 13.63
C GLN A 135 -7.92 12.75 12.70
N PRO A 136 -8.39 13.35 11.58
CA PRO A 136 -7.54 14.13 10.71
C PRO A 136 -6.99 15.36 11.45
N THR A 137 -5.67 15.57 11.41
CA THR A 137 -4.99 16.68 12.07
C THR A 137 -4.09 17.39 11.06
N ALA A 138 -4.21 18.72 10.95
CA ALA A 138 -3.57 19.51 9.89
C ALA A 138 -2.05 19.69 10.08
N GLU A 139 -1.61 19.87 11.32
CA GLU A 139 -0.20 20.12 11.68
C GLU A 139 0.61 18.83 11.88
N LEU A 140 -0.05 17.68 11.74
CA LEU A 140 0.56 16.40 12.03
C LEU A 140 1.31 15.85 10.80
N SER A 141 2.61 15.58 10.97
CA SER A 141 3.47 15.02 9.92
C SER A 141 3.44 13.49 9.87
N THR A 142 3.17 12.83 11.00
CA THR A 142 3.22 11.35 11.15
C THR A 142 2.08 10.81 12.03
N LEU A 143 1.79 9.52 11.96
CA LEU A 143 0.74 8.87 12.76
C LEU A 143 1.02 8.98 14.27
N GLU A 144 0.01 9.35 15.05
CA GLU A 144 0.03 9.25 16.51
C GLU A 144 -1.11 8.34 17.01
N LEU A 145 -0.81 7.52 18.02
CA LEU A 145 -1.77 6.67 18.71
C LEU A 145 -2.17 7.35 20.03
N ASN A 146 -3.46 7.63 20.21
CA ASN A 146 -4.01 8.09 21.48
C ASN A 146 -4.91 7.01 22.10
N LEU A 147 -4.54 6.58 23.30
CA LEU A 147 -5.24 5.53 24.06
C LEU A 147 -5.97 6.08 25.30
N HIS A 148 -5.93 7.40 25.52
CA HIS A 148 -6.63 8.05 26.62
C HIS A 148 -8.06 8.37 26.18
N ASN A 149 -9.03 7.94 27.00
CA ASN A 149 -10.41 8.42 26.96
C ASN A 149 -10.50 9.77 27.68
#